data_AF-A0AAV8CU30-F1
#
_entry.id   AF-A0AAV8CU30-F1
#
_cell.length_a   1.000
_cell.length_b   1.000
_cell.length_c   1.000
_cell.angle_alpha   90.00
_cell.angle_beta   90.00
_cell.angle_gamma   90.00
#
_symmetry.space_group_name_H-M   'P 1'
#
loop_
_entity.id
_entity.type
_entity.pdbx_description
1 polymer ?
#
loop_
_entity_poly.entity_id
_entity_poly.type
_entity_poly.pdbx_seq_one_letter_code
_entity_poly.pdbx_strand_id
1 'polypeptide(L)'
;MKLSPKRLFKRNAKLNANDERTGVGMYDRYETDWEVRPGGMLVQKRVEGREEESILVRVSTGNQWHDISISATSTFGELKVLLSLATGLWPREQRLIFKGKEREDSDHLHMVGVQNMDKVLLLEDPAIKERKLRSSTLAQVMGVPCNSFIRAPLTC
;
A
#
# COMPACT_ATOMS: atom_id res chain seq x y z
N MET A 1 -30.95 49.50 12.07
CA MET A 1 -30.28 48.98 13.28
C MET A 1 -31.18 47.98 13.99
N LYS A 2 -30.81 46.70 14.00
CA LYS A 2 -30.97 45.75 15.12
C LYS A 2 -30.53 44.36 14.63
N LEU A 3 -29.23 44.13 14.73
CA LEU A 3 -28.63 42.81 14.74
C LEU A 3 -28.98 42.16 16.08
N SER A 4 -29.61 40.99 16.06
CA SER A 4 -29.79 40.15 17.25
C SER A 4 -29.07 38.82 17.08
N PRO A 5 -28.49 38.25 18.16
CA PRO A 5 -27.30 37.42 18.07
C PRO A 5 -27.61 35.93 17.87
N LYS A 6 -26.68 35.27 17.17
CA LYS A 6 -26.61 33.82 16.95
C LYS A 6 -26.54 33.09 18.29
N ARG A 7 -27.54 32.24 18.59
CA ARG A 7 -27.50 31.30 19.73
C ARG A 7 -26.45 30.23 19.44
N LEU A 8 -25.27 30.41 20.04
CA LEU A 8 -24.25 29.40 20.20
C LEU A 8 -24.80 28.27 21.09
N PHE A 9 -25.11 27.12 20.51
CA PHE A 9 -25.33 25.90 21.28
C PHE A 9 -23.98 25.40 21.83
N LYS A 10 -23.60 25.87 23.02
CA LYS A 10 -22.58 25.22 23.85
C LYS A 10 -23.17 23.90 24.36
N ARG A 11 -22.84 22.78 23.70
CA ARG A 11 -23.00 21.45 24.30
C ARG A 11 -21.91 21.28 25.34
N ASN A 12 -22.33 21.19 26.60
CA ASN A 12 -21.47 20.83 27.71
C ASN A 12 -21.51 19.29 27.80
N ALA A 13 -20.50 18.62 27.25
CA ALA A 13 -20.29 17.19 27.45
C ALA A 13 -19.11 17.02 28.40
N LYS A 14 -19.43 16.78 29.66
CA LYS A 14 -18.48 16.43 30.71
C LYS A 14 -18.13 14.96 30.53
N LEU A 15 -16.98 14.68 29.92
CA LEU A 15 -16.38 13.35 29.92
C LEU A 15 -15.05 13.45 30.67
N ASN A 16 -15.00 12.73 31.78
CA ASN A 16 -13.80 12.47 32.54
C ASN A 16 -13.19 11.19 31.96
N ALA A 17 -12.05 11.29 31.29
CA ALA A 17 -11.24 10.15 30.89
C ALA A 17 -9.80 10.63 30.68
N ASN A 18 -8.91 10.17 31.56
CA ASN A 18 -7.48 10.20 31.32
C ASN A 18 -7.20 9.20 30.20
N ASP A 19 -6.79 9.68 29.02
CA ASP A 19 -6.07 8.88 28.05
C ASP A 19 -5.09 9.79 27.31
N GLU A 20 -3.81 9.65 27.67
CA GLU A 20 -2.70 10.24 26.93
C GLU A 20 -2.48 9.43 25.65
N ARG A 21 -2.87 9.98 24.50
CA ARG A 21 -2.17 9.68 23.24
C ARG A 21 -2.32 10.79 22.21
N THR A 22 -1.23 11.52 22.09
CA THR A 22 -0.83 12.35 20.95
C THR A 22 -0.89 11.55 19.65
N GLY A 23 -1.51 12.11 18.61
CA GLY A 23 -1.46 11.56 17.26
C GLY A 23 -2.55 12.12 16.37
N VAL A 24 -2.26 13.29 15.79
CA VAL A 24 -3.04 14.06 14.81
C VAL A 24 -3.94 13.17 13.92
N GLY A 25 -5.22 13.12 14.25
CA GLY A 25 -6.26 12.60 13.38
C GLY A 25 -6.64 13.67 12.36
N MET A 26 -5.88 13.77 11.27
CA MET A 26 -6.28 14.51 10.09
C MET A 26 -7.00 13.54 9.15
N TYR A 27 -8.16 13.05 9.60
CA TYR A 27 -9.19 12.60 8.68
C TYR A 27 -9.59 13.88 7.97
N ASP A 28 -9.27 13.98 6.69
CA ASP A 28 -9.86 15.00 5.84
C ASP A 28 -11.37 14.84 6.01
N ARG A 29 -11.94 15.80 6.72
CA ARG A 29 -13.36 15.97 6.86
C ARG A 29 -13.82 16.09 5.43
N TYR A 30 -14.46 15.05 4.89
CA TYR A 30 -15.23 15.17 3.66
C TYR A 30 -16.18 16.33 3.87
N GLU A 31 -15.75 17.52 3.43
CA GLU A 31 -16.51 18.74 3.48
C GLU A 31 -17.57 18.50 2.41
N THR A 32 -18.67 17.90 2.85
CA THR A 32 -19.80 17.62 2.00
C THR A 32 -20.29 18.97 1.53
N ASP A 33 -19.94 19.35 0.30
CA ASP A 33 -20.30 20.62 -0.29
C ASP A 33 -21.83 20.62 -0.48
N TRP A 34 -22.52 21.35 0.40
CA TRP A 34 -23.97 21.50 0.38
C TRP A 34 -24.30 22.78 -0.39
N GLU A 35 -24.92 22.64 -1.55
CA GLU A 35 -25.48 23.80 -2.26
C GLU A 35 -26.89 24.09 -1.70
N VAL A 36 -27.19 25.38 -1.51
CA VAL A 36 -28.51 25.83 -1.06
C VAL A 36 -29.36 26.15 -2.29
N ARG A 37 -30.48 25.46 -2.46
CA ARG A 37 -31.47 25.83 -3.49
C ARG A 37 -32.31 27.03 -3.03
N PRO A 38 -32.92 27.82 -3.93
CA PRO A 38 -33.72 29.02 -3.59
C PRO A 38 -34.88 28.82 -2.59
N GLY A 39 -35.16 27.59 -2.14
CA GLY A 39 -36.09 27.27 -1.04
C GLY A 39 -35.42 26.89 0.29
N GLY A 40 -34.12 27.10 0.47
CA GLY A 40 -33.38 26.78 1.71
C GLY A 40 -33.04 25.29 1.89
N MET A 41 -33.35 24.45 0.91
CA MET A 41 -32.97 23.04 0.91
C MET A 41 -31.47 22.89 0.62
N LEU A 42 -30.78 22.18 1.51
CA LEU A 42 -29.41 21.74 1.27
C LEU A 42 -29.45 20.53 0.35
N VAL A 43 -28.80 20.61 -0.81
CA VAL A 43 -28.59 19.46 -1.69
C VAL A 43 -27.10 19.21 -1.85
N GLN A 44 -26.71 17.93 -1.81
CA GLN A 44 -25.32 17.53 -1.91
C GLN A 44 -24.84 17.75 -3.35
N LYS A 45 -23.82 18.60 -3.53
CA LYS A 45 -23.20 18.82 -4.83
C LYS A 45 -22.46 17.55 -5.24
N ARG A 46 -22.68 17.08 -6.46
CA ARG A 46 -21.95 15.94 -7.02
C ARG A 46 -20.61 16.46 -7.51
N VAL A 47 -19.57 16.22 -6.74
CA VAL A 47 -18.19 16.41 -7.21
C VAL A 47 -17.88 15.24 -8.15
N GLU A 48 -17.71 15.53 -9.43
CA GLU A 48 -17.18 14.58 -10.41
C GLU A 48 -15.68 14.45 -10.18
N GLY A 49 -15.30 13.42 -9.43
CA GLY A 49 -13.90 13.18 -9.10
C GLY A 49 -13.79 12.73 -7.64
N ARG A 50 -14.01 11.44 -7.40
CA ARG A 50 -13.36 10.82 -6.25
C ARG A 50 -11.87 10.85 -6.58
N GLU A 51 -11.16 11.83 -6.04
CA GLU A 51 -9.70 11.72 -5.96
C GLU A 51 -9.45 10.46 -5.13
N GLU A 52 -8.95 9.41 -5.79
CA GLU A 52 -8.59 8.16 -5.12
C GLU A 52 -7.50 8.51 -4.11
N GLU A 53 -7.87 8.53 -2.83
CA GLU A 53 -6.98 8.90 -1.74
C GLU A 53 -5.78 7.95 -1.73
N SER A 54 -4.61 8.45 -2.11
CA SER A 54 -3.38 7.67 -2.13
C SER A 54 -2.69 7.74 -0.77
N ILE A 55 -2.24 6.59 -0.27
CA ILE A 55 -1.44 6.45 0.94
C ILE A 55 0.00 6.05 0.60
N LEU A 56 0.94 6.53 1.40
CA LEU A 56 2.34 6.11 1.35
C LEU A 56 2.56 4.94 2.32
N VAL A 57 2.91 3.77 1.82
CA VAL A 57 3.21 2.59 2.65
C VAL A 57 4.71 2.42 2.76
N ARG A 58 5.23 2.31 3.99
CA ARG A 58 6.66 2.09 4.26
C ARG A 58 6.93 0.61 4.43
N VAL A 59 7.57 0.00 3.44
CA VAL A 59 7.85 -1.43 3.42
C VAL A 59 9.29 -1.69 3.84
N SER A 60 9.51 -2.46 4.90
CA SER A 60 10.85 -2.88 5.31
C SER A 60 11.19 -4.25 4.74
N THR A 61 12.34 -4.34 4.08
CA THR A 61 12.90 -5.57 3.52
C THR A 61 14.26 -5.82 4.19
N GLY A 62 14.30 -6.69 5.20
CA GLY A 62 15.53 -6.95 5.97
C GLY A 62 16.10 -5.67 6.60
N ASN A 63 17.13 -5.10 5.98
CA ASN A 63 17.82 -3.89 6.43
C ASN A 63 17.51 -2.63 5.59
N GLN A 64 16.63 -2.73 4.59
CA GLN A 64 16.27 -1.64 3.68
C GLN A 64 14.80 -1.24 3.84
N TRP A 65 14.47 -0.01 3.43
CA TRP A 65 13.13 0.55 3.46
C TRP A 65 12.74 1.05 2.08
N HIS A 66 11.50 0.80 1.68
CA HIS A 66 10.91 1.27 0.42
C HIS A 66 9.61 2.00 0.73
N ASP A 67 9.50 3.26 0.31
CA ASP A 67 8.28 4.04 0.45
C ASP A 67 7.49 3.94 -0.87
N ILE A 68 6.31 3.32 -0.83
CA ILE A 68 5.48 3.04 -2.01
C ILE A 68 4.18 3.84 -1.91
N SER A 69 3.88 4.64 -2.93
CA SER A 69 2.59 5.33 -3.05
C SER A 69 1.56 4.42 -3.73
N ILE A 70 0.41 4.19 -3.09
CA ILE A 70 -0.66 3.33 -3.59
C ILE A 70 -2.03 3.87 -3.16
N SER A 71 -3.09 3.57 -3.90
CA SER A 71 -4.46 3.95 -3.51
C SER A 71 -4.86 3.27 -2.19
N ALA A 72 -5.57 3.98 -1.31
CA ALA A 72 -6.08 3.43 -0.06
C ALA A 72 -7.06 2.26 -0.30
N THR A 73 -7.76 2.26 -1.43
CA THR A 73 -8.71 1.20 -1.79
C THR A 73 -8.08 -0.04 -2.43
N SER A 74 -6.80 0.04 -2.78
CA SER A 74 -6.05 -1.05 -3.41
C SER A 74 -5.87 -2.28 -2.53
N THR A 75 -5.49 -3.37 -3.18
CA THR A 75 -5.20 -4.66 -2.53
C THR A 75 -3.72 -4.83 -2.17
N PHE A 76 -3.44 -5.77 -1.27
CA PHE A 76 -2.06 -6.22 -1.00
C PHE A 76 -1.44 -6.88 -2.25
N GLY A 77 -2.24 -7.48 -3.13
CA GLY A 77 -1.75 -8.00 -4.42
C GLY A 77 -1.13 -6.92 -5.31
N GLU A 78 -1.79 -5.76 -5.43
CA GLU A 78 -1.25 -4.60 -6.15
C GLU A 78 0.04 -4.07 -5.51
N LEU A 79 0.08 -4.00 -4.17
CA LEU A 79 1.29 -3.60 -3.44
C LEU A 79 2.46 -4.55 -3.73
N LYS A 80 2.23 -5.86 -3.80
CA LYS A 80 3.26 -6.85 -4.15
C LYS A 80 3.79 -6.68 -5.57
N VAL A 81 2.92 -6.31 -6.51
CA VAL A 81 3.34 -5.99 -7.89
C VAL A 81 4.27 -4.77 -7.89
N LEU A 82 3.91 -3.69 -7.20
CA LEU A 82 4.77 -2.52 -7.10
C LEU A 82 6.11 -2.84 -6.41
N LEU A 83 6.07 -3.64 -5.34
CA LEU A 83 7.28 -4.08 -4.64
C LEU A 83 8.17 -4.99 -5.48
N SER A 84 7.60 -5.75 -6.43
CA SER A 84 8.40 -6.59 -7.33
C SER A 84 9.34 -5.76 -8.20
N LEU A 85 8.92 -4.55 -8.58
CA LEU A 85 9.75 -3.62 -9.34
C LEU A 85 10.87 -3.02 -8.48
N ALA A 86 10.60 -2.78 -7.19
CA ALA A 86 11.56 -2.19 -6.27
C ALA A 86 12.58 -3.21 -5.72
N THR A 87 12.15 -4.44 -5.46
CA THR A 87 12.96 -5.48 -4.79
C THR A 87 13.45 -6.59 -5.72
N GLY A 88 12.87 -6.73 -6.91
CA GLY A 88 13.17 -7.81 -7.86
C GLY A 88 12.60 -9.18 -7.46
N LEU A 89 11.81 -9.26 -6.37
CA LEU A 89 11.14 -10.48 -5.93
C LEU A 89 9.83 -10.67 -6.67
N TRP A 90 9.52 -11.90 -7.10
CA TRP A 90 8.24 -12.18 -7.75
C TRP A 90 7.09 -12.01 -6.74
N PRO A 91 5.90 -11.50 -7.12
CA PRO A 91 4.78 -11.31 -6.19
C PRO A 91 4.40 -12.58 -5.39
N ARG A 92 4.58 -13.76 -5.99
CA ARG A 92 4.33 -15.07 -5.33
C ARG A 92 5.38 -15.44 -4.28
N GLU A 93 6.58 -14.85 -4.35
CA GLU A 93 7.68 -15.04 -3.40
C GLU A 93 7.61 -14.05 -2.23
N GLN A 94 6.67 -13.10 -2.27
CA GLN A 94 6.56 -12.01 -1.31
C GLN A 94 5.51 -12.33 -0.23
N ARG A 95 5.95 -12.33 1.03
CA ARG A 95 5.10 -12.46 2.20
C ARG A 95 5.05 -11.13 2.94
N LEU A 96 3.89 -10.48 2.90
CA LEU A 96 3.67 -9.20 3.57
C LEU A 96 3.06 -9.42 4.95
N ILE A 97 3.66 -8.81 5.97
CA ILE A 97 3.19 -8.86 7.35
C ILE A 97 2.85 -7.46 7.82
N PHE A 98 1.62 -7.28 8.27
CA PHE A 98 1.13 -6.04 8.86
C PHE A 98 0.53 -6.31 10.23
N LYS A 99 0.96 -5.55 11.24
CA LYS A 99 0.55 -5.72 12.66
C LYS A 99 0.68 -7.18 13.15
N GLY A 100 1.76 -7.86 12.73
CA GLY A 100 2.07 -9.23 13.11
C GLY A 100 1.24 -10.32 12.42
N LYS A 101 0.40 -9.96 11.44
CA LYS A 101 -0.39 -10.92 10.64
C LYS A 101 0.06 -10.90 9.19
N GLU A 102 0.21 -12.09 8.62
CA GLU A 102 0.43 -12.28 7.18
C GLU A 102 -0.81 -11.86 6.38
N ARG A 103 -0.59 -11.26 5.20
CA ARG A 103 -1.63 -10.73 4.33
C ARG A 103 -1.63 -11.40 2.96
N GLU A 104 -2.82 -11.78 2.53
CA GLU A 104 -3.07 -12.40 1.23
C GLU A 104 -3.33 -11.34 0.16
N ASP A 105 -3.25 -11.75 -1.11
CA ASP A 105 -3.38 -10.84 -2.26
C ASP A 105 -4.78 -10.22 -2.37
N SER A 106 -5.81 -10.91 -1.86
CA SER A 106 -7.21 -10.46 -1.87
C SER A 106 -7.55 -9.47 -0.75
N ASP A 107 -6.67 -9.28 0.24
CA ASP A 107 -6.90 -8.32 1.32
C ASP A 107 -6.78 -6.89 0.77
N HIS A 108 -7.73 -6.02 1.13
CA HIS A 108 -7.64 -4.60 0.79
C HIS A 108 -6.99 -3.79 1.92
N LEU A 109 -6.17 -2.79 1.55
CA LEU A 109 -5.40 -1.97 2.49
C LEU A 109 -6.29 -1.23 3.49
N HIS A 110 -7.34 -0.54 3.00
CA HIS A 110 -8.32 0.16 3.84
C HIS A 110 -9.08 -0.78 4.78
N MET A 111 -9.47 -1.98 4.35
CA MET A 111 -10.17 -2.94 5.21
C MET A 111 -9.27 -3.48 6.33
N VAL A 112 -7.98 -3.62 6.05
CA VAL A 112 -6.97 -4.02 7.03
C VAL A 112 -6.60 -2.88 7.99
N GLY A 113 -6.95 -1.64 7.64
CA GLY A 113 -6.63 -0.45 8.42
C GLY A 113 -5.15 -0.07 8.30
N VAL A 114 -4.59 -0.19 7.09
CA VAL A 114 -3.30 0.41 6.73
C VAL A 114 -3.53 1.91 6.48
N GLN A 115 -2.75 2.74 7.15
CA GLN A 115 -2.81 4.20 7.01
C GLN A 115 -1.56 4.76 6.33
N ASN A 116 -1.55 6.08 6.12
CA ASN A 116 -0.39 6.77 5.57
C ASN A 116 0.84 6.64 6.49
N MET A 117 1.98 6.33 5.89
CA MET A 117 3.27 6.05 6.53
C MET A 117 3.32 4.84 7.46
N ASP A 118 2.31 3.95 7.41
CA ASP A 118 2.34 2.72 8.17
C ASP A 118 3.45 1.78 7.70
N LYS A 119 3.99 1.00 8.66
CA LYS A 119 5.07 0.05 8.42
C LYS A 119 4.52 -1.33 8.06
N VAL A 120 4.96 -1.87 6.94
CA VAL A 120 4.70 -3.24 6.49
C VAL A 120 6.02 -3.98 6.37
N LEU A 121 6.10 -5.21 6.87
CA LEU A 121 7.29 -6.04 6.73
C LEU A 121 7.16 -6.92 5.48
N LEU A 122 8.18 -6.93 4.62
CA LEU A 122 8.29 -7.87 3.51
C LEU A 122 9.30 -8.97 3.85
N LEU A 123 8.86 -10.22 3.78
CA LEU A 123 9.70 -11.41 3.90
C LEU A 123 9.74 -12.17 2.57
N GLU A 124 10.92 -12.70 2.23
CA GLU A 124 11.10 -13.64 1.11
C GLU A 124 10.61 -15.03 1.54
N ASP A 125 9.77 -15.67 0.73
CA ASP A 125 9.33 -17.05 1.00
C ASP A 125 10.45 -18.05 0.66
N PRO A 126 11.00 -18.80 1.66
CA PRO A 126 12.07 -19.75 1.43
C PRO A 126 11.70 -20.89 0.45
N ALA A 127 10.40 -21.17 0.26
CA ALA A 127 9.94 -22.28 -0.59
C ALA A 127 10.33 -22.13 -2.07
N ILE A 128 10.66 -20.92 -2.54
CA ILE A 128 11.00 -20.65 -3.94
C ILE A 128 12.50 -20.42 -4.15
N LYS A 129 13.20 -19.93 -3.11
CA LYS A 129 14.66 -19.78 -3.10
C LYS A 129 15.38 -21.10 -3.38
N GLU A 130 14.88 -22.19 -2.81
CA GLU A 130 15.47 -23.52 -3.00
C GLU A 130 15.28 -24.07 -4.43
N ARG A 131 14.21 -23.67 -5.12
CA ARG A 131 13.98 -24.09 -6.52
C ARG A 131 14.94 -23.38 -7.47
N LYS A 132 15.20 -22.08 -7.27
CA LYS A 132 16.23 -21.35 -8.03
C LYS A 132 17.63 -21.90 -7.78
N LEU A 133 17.96 -22.23 -6.52
CA LEU A 133 19.26 -22.81 -6.19
C LEU A 133 19.45 -24.18 -6.87
N ARG A 134 18.44 -25.08 -6.81
CA ARG A 134 18.51 -26.40 -7.46
C ARG A 134 18.64 -26.31 -8.99
N SER A 135 17.95 -25.39 -9.65
CA SER A 135 18.10 -25.18 -11.10
C SER A 135 19.48 -24.64 -11.47
N SER A 136 20.04 -23.71 -10.68
CA SER A 136 21.40 -23.21 -10.86
C SER A 136 22.45 -24.32 -10.64
N THR A 137 22.32 -25.12 -9.58
CA THR A 137 23.26 -26.20 -9.29
C THR A 137 23.17 -27.32 -10.33
N LEU A 138 21.98 -27.69 -10.81
CA LEU A 138 21.82 -28.66 -11.89
C LEU A 138 22.42 -28.18 -13.22
N ALA A 139 22.30 -26.88 -13.55
CA ALA A 139 22.96 -26.31 -14.74
C ALA A 139 24.49 -26.40 -14.65
N GLN A 140 25.06 -26.24 -13.45
CA GLN A 140 26.49 -26.39 -13.19
C GLN A 140 26.94 -27.87 -13.23
N VAL A 141 26.14 -28.78 -12.69
CA VAL A 141 26.43 -30.23 -12.62
C VAL A 141 26.28 -30.91 -13.98
N MET A 142 25.38 -30.43 -14.84
CA MET A 142 25.16 -30.95 -16.20
C MET A 142 26.20 -30.46 -17.21
N GLY A 143 27.11 -29.54 -16.82
CA GLY A 143 28.27 -29.16 -17.61
C GLY A 143 27.98 -28.98 -19.09
N VAL A 144 26.89 -28.27 -19.45
CA VAL A 144 26.57 -27.99 -20.86
C VAL A 144 27.60 -26.97 -21.33
N PRO A 145 28.59 -27.33 -22.17
CA PRO A 145 29.39 -26.31 -22.80
C PRO A 145 28.49 -25.63 -23.81
N CYS A 146 28.21 -24.34 -23.60
CA CYS A 146 27.82 -23.46 -24.69
C CYS A 146 29.04 -23.27 -25.59
N ASN A 147 29.43 -24.32 -26.32
CA ASN A 147 30.41 -24.23 -27.38
C ASN A 147 29.64 -23.88 -28.65
N SER A 148 29.61 -22.61 -29.02
CA SER A 148 29.44 -22.22 -30.43
C SER A 148 30.71 -22.64 -31.18
N PHE A 149 30.84 -23.92 -31.47
CA PHE A 149 31.93 -24.49 -32.25
C PHE A 149 31.50 -24.57 -33.71
N ILE A 150 31.45 -23.44 -34.40
CA ILE A 150 31.62 -23.45 -35.86
C ILE A 150 33.13 -23.43 -36.09
N ARG A 151 33.74 -24.61 -36.01
CA ARG A 151 35.07 -24.85 -36.58
C ARG A 151 34.86 -25.26 -38.02
N ALA A 152 34.98 -24.32 -38.94
CA ALA A 152 35.20 -24.66 -40.35
C ALA A 152 36.62 -25.22 -40.49
N PRO A 153 36.82 -26.43 -41.07
CA PRO A 153 38.14 -26.91 -41.41
C PRO A 153 38.64 -26.26 -42.71
N LEU A 154 39.83 -25.67 -42.60
CA LEU A 154 40.97 -25.61 -43.52
C LEU A 154 40.79 -25.96 -45.02
N THR A 155 41.42 -25.10 -45.83
CA THR A 155 42.20 -25.34 -47.06
C THR A 155 41.52 -25.88 -48.32
N CYS A 156 41.52 -25.08 -49.39
CA CYS A 156 42.37 -25.25 -50.58
C CYS A 156 42.81 -23.87 -51.09
#